data_AF-A0A3N5JDE9-F1
#
_entry.id   AF-A0A3N5JDE9-F1
#
_cell.length_a   1.000
_cell.length_b   1.000
_cell.length_c   1.000
_cell.angle_alpha   90.00
_cell.angle_beta   90.00
_cell.angle_gamma   90.00
#
_symmetry.space_group_name_H-M   'P 1'
#
loop_
_entity.id
_entity.type
_entity.pdbx_description
1 polymer ?
#
loop_
_entity_poly.entity_id
_entity_poly.type
_entity_poly.pdbx_seq_one_letter_code
_entity_poly.pdbx_strand_id
1 'polypeptide(L)'
;MQRRKRGFTIIELLVVLVLIAILVSLAVTRYHSVRDASLVASATADLDLVRKVLAYYSVDHESFPSVVTSYDDLKNQMVDLEGNPYGRLPISNTYAWVSYTLNSDSNYEIRVQVTDRNRTVLIATPDAVERQ
;
A
#
# COMPACT_ATOMS: atom_id res chain seq x y z
N MET A 1 2.22 -40.99 50.97
CA MET A 1 2.24 -39.52 51.17
C MET A 1 1.56 -38.84 49.98
N GLN A 2 0.31 -38.42 50.10
CA GLN A 2 -0.39 -37.69 49.03
C GLN A 2 0.12 -36.24 48.98
N ARG A 3 0.75 -35.85 47.87
CA ARG A 3 1.11 -34.45 47.60
C ARG A 3 -0.18 -33.64 47.44
N ARG A 4 -0.43 -32.67 48.33
CA ARG A 4 -1.51 -31.70 48.16
C ARG A 4 -1.22 -30.88 46.89
N LYS A 5 -2.03 -31.04 45.85
CA LYS A 5 -2.01 -30.15 44.68
C LYS A 5 -2.47 -28.76 45.16
N ARG A 6 -1.60 -27.76 45.07
CA ARG A 6 -1.98 -26.36 45.26
C ARG A 6 -2.81 -25.93 44.05
N GLY A 7 -4.05 -25.50 44.28
CA GLY A 7 -4.89 -24.88 43.25
C GLY A 7 -4.53 -23.41 43.08
N PHE A 8 -4.81 -22.87 41.89
CA PHE A 8 -4.72 -21.43 41.62
C PHE A 8 -5.73 -20.67 42.47
N THR A 9 -5.32 -19.51 42.97
CA THR A 9 -6.22 -18.59 43.69
C THR A 9 -7.02 -17.75 42.68
N ILE A 10 -8.25 -17.39 43.03
CA ILE A 10 -9.08 -16.49 42.21
C ILE A 10 -8.38 -15.13 42.05
N ILE A 11 -7.66 -14.68 43.09
CA ILE A 11 -6.93 -13.41 43.04
C ILE A 11 -5.77 -13.43 42.05
N GLU A 12 -5.07 -14.56 41.88
CA GLU A 12 -4.04 -14.72 40.85
C GLU A 12 -4.62 -14.57 39.44
N LEU A 13 -5.76 -15.20 39.16
CA LEU A 13 -6.42 -15.07 37.86
C LEU A 13 -6.92 -13.64 37.62
N LEU A 14 -7.44 -12.98 38.68
CA LEU A 14 -7.96 -11.62 38.60
C LEU A 14 -6.86 -10.61 38.26
N VAL A 15 -5.72 -10.66 38.96
CA VAL A 15 -4.59 -9.77 38.69
C VAL A 15 -4.04 -9.99 37.29
N VAL A 16 -3.95 -11.25 36.83
CA VAL A 16 -3.48 -11.56 35.48
C VAL A 16 -4.42 -10.98 34.41
N LEU A 17 -5.74 -11.09 34.59
CA LEU A 17 -6.69 -10.52 33.63
C LEU A 17 -6.57 -8.99 33.55
N VAL A 18 -6.40 -8.32 34.69
CA VAL A 18 -6.20 -6.86 34.73
C VAL A 18 -4.91 -6.47 34.00
N LEU A 19 -3.81 -7.20 34.22
CA LEU A 19 -2.56 -6.93 33.53
C LEU A 19 -2.66 -7.17 32.01
N ILE A 20 -3.31 -8.26 31.58
CA ILE A 20 -3.53 -8.53 30.15
C ILE A 20 -4.39 -7.43 29.51
N ALA A 21 -5.45 -6.98 30.19
CA ALA A 21 -6.30 -5.91 29.68
C ALA A 21 -5.53 -4.60 29.45
N ILE A 22 -4.62 -4.24 30.37
CA ILE A 22 -3.74 -3.08 30.23
C ILE A 22 -2.79 -3.26 29.02
N LEU A 23 -2.13 -4.41 28.91
CA LEU A 23 -1.20 -4.69 27.81
C LEU A 23 -1.91 -4.68 26.44
N VAL A 24 -3.09 -5.28 26.33
CA VAL A 24 -3.88 -5.32 25.09
C VAL A 24 -4.30 -3.92 24.67
N SER A 25 -4.75 -3.09 25.62
CA SER A 25 -5.14 -1.71 25.33
C SER A 25 -3.99 -0.91 24.69
N LEU A 26 -2.77 -1.04 25.20
CA LEU A 26 -1.57 -0.41 24.62
C LEU A 26 -1.16 -1.03 23.27
N ALA A 27 -1.31 -2.35 23.14
CA ALA A 27 -0.92 -3.06 21.92
C ALA A 27 -1.81 -2.67 20.72
N VAL A 28 -3.11 -2.50 20.91
CA VAL A 28 -4.07 -2.17 19.84
C VAL A 28 -3.76 -0.81 19.21
N THR A 29 -3.52 0.23 20.02
CA THR A 29 -3.23 1.58 19.50
C THR A 29 -1.94 1.61 18.68
N ARG A 30 -0.90 0.91 19.15
CA ARG A 30 0.38 0.77 18.42
C ARG A 30 0.25 -0.09 17.16
N TYR A 31 -0.55 -1.14 17.19
CA TYR A 31 -0.76 -2.01 16.03
C TYR A 31 -1.36 -1.23 14.86
N HIS A 32 -2.33 -0.35 15.12
CA HIS A 32 -2.95 0.43 14.06
C HIS A 32 -1.97 1.37 13.35
N SER A 33 -1.08 2.06 14.06
CA SER A 33 -0.11 2.97 13.42
C SER A 33 0.92 2.23 12.56
N VAL A 34 1.40 1.06 13.04
CA VAL A 34 2.31 0.21 12.27
C VAL A 34 1.62 -0.33 11.02
N ARG A 35 0.35 -0.74 11.13
CA ARG A 35 -0.43 -1.20 9.98
C ARG A 35 -0.60 -0.08 8.94
N ASP A 36 -1.01 1.11 9.38
CA ASP A 36 -1.18 2.26 8.49
C ASP A 36 0.15 2.61 7.77
N ALA A 37 1.27 2.60 8.49
CA ALA A 37 2.60 2.82 7.90
C ALA A 37 2.98 1.74 6.88
N SER A 38 2.67 0.47 7.15
CA SER A 38 2.96 -0.63 6.21
C SER A 38 2.16 -0.52 4.91
N LEU A 39 0.91 -0.04 4.98
CA LEU A 39 0.08 0.22 3.80
C LEU A 39 0.68 1.35 2.95
N VAL A 40 1.07 2.47 3.56
CA VAL A 40 1.68 3.58 2.82
C VAL A 40 3.00 3.16 2.17
N ALA A 41 3.84 2.38 2.88
CA ALA A 41 5.09 1.88 2.33
C ALA A 41 4.88 0.92 1.14
N SER A 42 3.91 0.01 1.24
CA SER A 42 3.55 -0.89 0.13
C SER A 42 3.03 -0.11 -1.07
N ALA A 43 2.14 0.85 -0.84
CA ALA A 43 1.60 1.71 -1.90
C ALA A 43 2.69 2.53 -2.61
N THR A 44 3.67 3.03 -1.85
CA THR A 44 4.80 3.78 -2.41
C THR A 44 5.68 2.88 -3.28
N ALA A 45 6.00 1.67 -2.82
CA ALA A 45 6.78 0.71 -3.59
C ALA A 45 6.05 0.27 -4.87
N ASP A 46 4.74 0.06 -4.77
CA ASP A 46 3.90 -0.31 -5.89
C ASP A 46 3.83 0.83 -6.93
N LEU A 47 3.71 2.09 -6.49
CA LEU A 47 3.77 3.26 -7.37
C LEU A 47 5.12 3.42 -8.07
N ASP A 48 6.22 3.15 -7.38
CA ASP A 48 7.56 3.17 -7.97
C ASP A 48 7.73 2.12 -9.08
N LEU A 49 7.09 0.95 -8.95
CA LEU A 49 7.06 -0.05 -10.00
C LEU A 49 6.28 0.45 -11.22
N VAL A 50 5.10 1.04 -11.01
CA VAL A 50 4.29 1.61 -12.10
C VAL A 50 5.06 2.72 -12.83
N ARG A 51 5.75 3.60 -12.09
CA ARG A 51 6.61 4.65 -12.67
C ARG A 51 7.72 4.09 -13.54
N LYS A 52 8.42 3.04 -13.09
CA LYS A 52 9.47 2.39 -13.89
C LYS A 52 8.92 1.80 -15.19
N VAL A 53 7.75 1.16 -15.12
CA VAL A 53 7.09 0.63 -16.30
C VAL A 53 6.66 1.74 -17.27
N LEU A 54 6.14 2.86 -16.76
CA LEU A 54 5.83 4.03 -17.59
C LEU A 54 7.07 4.63 -18.25
N ALA A 55 8.20 4.66 -17.54
CA ALA A 55 9.47 5.11 -18.11
C ALA A 55 9.90 4.20 -19.28
N TYR A 56 9.84 2.87 -19.12
CA TYR A 56 10.12 1.94 -20.22
C TYR A 56 9.16 2.14 -21.41
N TYR A 57 7.87 2.27 -21.15
CA TYR A 57 6.89 2.57 -22.19
C TYR A 57 7.24 3.85 -22.97
N SER A 58 7.61 4.92 -22.27
CA SER A 58 7.96 6.20 -22.89
C SER A 58 9.24 6.16 -23.73
N VAL A 59 10.18 5.26 -23.42
CA VAL A 59 11.39 5.07 -24.21
C VAL A 59 11.05 4.42 -25.55
N ASP A 60 10.14 3.45 -25.55
CA ASP A 60 9.79 2.68 -26.75
C ASP A 60 8.74 3.40 -27.62
N HIS A 61 7.79 4.11 -27.01
CA HIS A 61 6.66 4.74 -27.70
C HIS A 61 6.79 6.26 -27.84
N GLU A 62 7.93 6.82 -27.42
CA GLU A 62 8.26 8.26 -27.42
C GLU A 62 7.21 9.16 -26.70
N SER A 63 6.29 8.55 -25.95
CA SER A 63 5.15 9.21 -25.34
C SER A 63 4.62 8.38 -24.16
N PHE A 64 3.91 9.04 -23.25
CA PHE A 64 3.17 8.37 -22.18
C PHE A 64 1.74 8.02 -22.64
N PRO A 65 1.10 7.00 -22.06
CA PRO A 65 -0.26 6.61 -22.42
C PRO A 65 -1.23 7.77 -22.20
N SER A 66 -2.06 8.10 -23.18
CA SER A 66 -2.93 9.30 -23.15
C SER A 66 -4.29 9.07 -22.52
N VAL A 67 -4.76 7.83 -22.43
CA VAL A 67 -6.07 7.48 -21.86
C VAL A 67 -5.96 6.21 -21.03
N VAL A 68 -6.03 6.40 -19.72
CA VAL A 68 -6.12 5.32 -18.74
C VAL A 68 -7.35 5.56 -17.89
N THR A 69 -8.43 4.88 -18.20
CA THR A 69 -9.70 4.94 -17.45
C THR A 69 -9.74 3.99 -16.27
N SER A 70 -8.94 2.92 -16.31
CA SER A 70 -8.84 1.90 -15.27
C SER A 70 -7.41 1.37 -15.14
N TYR A 71 -7.10 0.79 -13.98
CA TYR A 71 -5.86 0.04 -13.77
C TYR A 71 -5.71 -1.13 -14.77
N ASP A 72 -6.81 -1.80 -15.13
CA ASP A 72 -6.77 -2.88 -16.12
C ASP A 72 -6.44 -2.36 -17.53
N ASP A 73 -6.90 -1.14 -17.87
CA ASP A 73 -6.53 -0.48 -19.14
C ASP A 73 -5.04 -0.16 -19.16
N LEU A 74 -4.52 0.39 -18.05
CA LEU A 74 -3.08 0.68 -17.87
C LEU A 74 -2.26 -0.59 -18.11
N LYS A 75 -2.66 -1.70 -17.48
CA LYS A 75 -1.96 -2.99 -17.57
C LYS A 75 -1.91 -3.54 -18.99
N ASN A 76 -3.00 -3.39 -19.74
CA ASN A 76 -3.06 -3.87 -21.13
C ASN A 76 -2.29 -2.98 -22.10
N GLN A 77 -2.18 -1.67 -21.81
CA GLN A 77 -1.43 -0.72 -22.62
C GLN A 77 0.08 -0.76 -22.38
N MET A 78 0.52 -1.25 -21.22
CA MET A 78 1.94 -1.37 -20.85
C MET A 78 2.60 -2.59 -21.49
N VAL A 79 2.67 -2.58 -22.82
CA VAL A 79 3.37 -3.57 -23.65
C VAL A 79 4.44 -2.92 -24.50
N ASP A 80 5.51 -3.68 -24.79
CA ASP A 80 6.57 -3.30 -25.72
C ASP A 80 6.07 -3.25 -27.17
N LEU A 81 6.94 -2.82 -28.08
CA LEU A 81 6.65 -2.74 -29.51
C LEU A 81 6.34 -4.11 -30.13
N GLU A 82 6.70 -5.21 -29.47
CA GLU A 82 6.44 -6.60 -29.86
C GLU A 82 5.17 -7.17 -29.19
N GLY A 83 4.51 -6.41 -28.31
CA GLY A 83 3.30 -6.79 -27.59
C GLY A 83 3.53 -7.55 -26.27
N ASN A 84 4.77 -7.65 -25.77
CA ASN A 84 5.06 -8.26 -24.48
C ASN A 84 4.90 -7.26 -23.33
N PRO A 85 4.38 -7.67 -22.16
CA PRO A 85 4.24 -6.76 -21.03
C PRO A 85 5.60 -6.41 -20.41
N TYR A 86 5.84 -5.13 -20.11
CA TYR A 86 7.06 -4.66 -19.41
C TYR A 86 7.21 -5.21 -17.99
N GLY A 87 6.21 -5.91 -17.47
CA GLY A 87 6.27 -6.60 -16.19
C GLY A 87 4.91 -6.82 -15.57
N ARG A 88 4.92 -7.32 -14.33
CA ARG A 88 3.71 -7.47 -13.51
C ARG A 88 3.50 -6.20 -12.71
N LEU A 89 2.52 -5.40 -13.12
CA LEU A 89 2.04 -4.32 -12.29
C LEU A 89 1.40 -4.88 -11.01
N PRO A 90 1.62 -4.22 -9.84
CA PRO A 90 1.12 -4.69 -8.56
C PRO A 90 -0.40 -4.55 -8.45
N ILE A 91 -1.07 -5.67 -8.18
CA ILE A 91 -2.51 -5.71 -7.90
C ILE A 91 -2.71 -5.43 -6.41
N SER A 92 -2.74 -4.15 -6.03
CA SER A 92 -2.73 -3.74 -4.63
C SER A 92 -4.14 -3.40 -4.14
N ASN A 93 -4.64 -4.15 -3.16
CA ASN A 93 -5.80 -3.77 -2.33
C ASN A 93 -5.46 -2.65 -1.33
N THR A 94 -4.25 -2.13 -1.42
CA THR A 94 -3.72 -1.01 -0.65
C THR A 94 -4.27 0.34 -1.14
N TYR A 95 -4.93 0.37 -2.30
CA TYR A 95 -5.48 1.58 -2.91
C TYR A 95 -7.00 1.64 -2.74
N ALA A 96 -7.49 2.77 -2.25
CA ALA A 96 -8.91 3.08 -2.19
C ALA A 96 -9.42 3.63 -3.53
N TRP A 97 -8.60 4.42 -4.22
CA TRP A 97 -8.82 4.88 -5.60
C TRP A 97 -7.49 5.27 -6.26
N VAL A 98 -7.49 5.26 -7.59
CA VAL A 98 -6.35 5.62 -8.44
C VAL A 98 -6.86 6.51 -9.57
N SER A 99 -6.13 7.57 -9.88
CA SER A 99 -6.37 8.39 -11.07
C SER A 99 -5.06 8.64 -11.81
N TYR A 100 -5.11 8.52 -13.14
CA TYR A 100 -4.02 8.89 -14.03
C TYR A 100 -4.44 10.11 -14.84
N THR A 101 -3.54 11.08 -15.00
CA THR A 101 -3.77 12.23 -15.85
C THR A 101 -2.51 12.52 -16.66
N LEU A 102 -2.65 12.63 -17.97
CA LEU A 102 -1.60 13.12 -18.85
C LEU A 102 -1.81 14.62 -19.08
N ASN A 103 -0.80 15.41 -18.74
CA ASN A 103 -0.76 16.84 -18.99
C ASN A 103 -0.34 17.12 -20.43
N SER A 104 -0.72 18.29 -20.94
CA SER A 104 -0.41 18.74 -22.30
C SER A 104 1.09 18.79 -22.62
N ASP A 105 1.95 18.89 -21.60
CA ASP A 105 3.41 18.91 -21.71
C ASP A 105 4.03 17.50 -21.77
N SER A 106 3.25 16.47 -22.12
CA SER A 106 3.67 15.06 -22.10
C SER A 106 4.18 14.61 -20.74
N ASN A 107 3.68 15.20 -19.66
CA ASN A 107 4.01 14.82 -18.29
C ASN A 107 2.81 14.10 -17.65
N TYR A 108 3.03 13.03 -16.91
CA TYR A 108 1.95 12.29 -16.26
C TYR A 108 1.90 12.52 -14.76
N GLU A 109 0.70 12.46 -14.20
CA GLU A 109 0.48 12.46 -12.77
C GLU A 109 -0.40 11.26 -12.40
N ILE A 110 0.11 10.39 -11.53
CA ILE A 110 -0.68 9.33 -10.90
C ILE A 110 -0.99 9.77 -9.49
N ARG A 111 -2.28 9.83 -9.13
CA ARG A 111 -2.71 10.00 -7.74
C ARG A 111 -3.32 8.71 -7.23
N VAL A 112 -2.92 8.34 -6.03
CA VAL A 112 -3.41 7.15 -5.34
C VAL A 112 -3.79 7.53 -3.93
N GLN A 113 -5.01 7.19 -3.52
CA GLN A 113 -5.33 7.22 -2.10
C GLN A 113 -5.13 5.85 -1.50
N VAL A 114 -4.36 5.79 -0.44
CA VAL A 114 -4.11 4.59 0.33
C VAL A 114 -5.36 4.24 1.16
N THR A 115 -5.60 2.94 1.38
CA THR A 115 -6.69 2.41 2.22
C THR A 115 -6.42 2.56 3.73
N ASP A 116 -5.41 3.36 4.11
CA ASP A 116 -5.10 3.65 5.50
C ASP A 116 -6.19 4.51 6.15
N ARG A 117 -6.22 4.56 7.48
CA ARG A 117 -7.23 5.35 8.20
C ARG A 117 -7.11 6.86 7.96
N ASN A 118 -5.91 7.33 7.62
CA ASN A 118 -5.65 8.74 7.38
C ASN A 118 -5.93 9.17 5.93
N ARG A 119 -6.37 8.24 5.06
CA ARG A 119 -6.63 8.48 3.63
C ARG A 119 -5.47 9.19 2.95
N THR A 120 -4.27 8.70 3.20
CA THR A 120 -3.04 9.28 2.68
C THR A 120 -3.07 9.28 1.16
N VAL A 121 -2.81 10.43 0.54
CA VAL A 121 -2.71 10.56 -0.91
C VAL A 121 -1.23 10.58 -1.30
N LEU A 122 -0.88 9.72 -2.25
CA LEU A 122 0.42 9.65 -2.88
C LEU A 122 0.28 10.14 -4.32
N ILE A 123 1.24 10.96 -4.75
CA ILE A 123 1.32 11.50 -6.10
C ILE A 123 2.64 11.00 -6.70
N ALA A 124 2.57 10.32 -7.84
CA ALA A 124 3.73 9.91 -8.60
C ALA A 124 3.81 10.73 -9.90
N THR A 125 4.95 11.39 -10.07
CA THR A 125 5.39 12.06 -11.30
C THR A 125 6.55 11.27 -11.91
N PRO A 126 7.06 11.62 -13.11
CA PRO A 126 8.24 10.96 -13.68
C PRO A 126 9.46 11.02 -12.76
N ASP A 127 9.60 12.10 -12.01
CA ASP A 127 10.79 12.39 -11.20
C ASP A 127 10.73 11.73 -9.81
N ALA A 128 9.56 11.75 -9.16
CA ALA A 128 9.44 11.33 -7.76
C ALA A 128 8.04 10.80 -7.40
N VAL A 129 7.97 10.08 -6.28
CA VAL A 129 6.72 9.76 -5.58
C VAL A 129 6.68 10.56 -4.30
N GLU A 130 5.68 11.42 -4.16
CA GLU A 130 5.52 12.32 -3.03
C GLU A 130 4.20 12.10 -2.31
N ARG A 131 4.22 12.32 -1.00
CA ARG A 131 3.01 12.31 -0.19
C ARG A 131 2.42 13.71 -0.17
N GLN A 132 1.12 13.81 -0.43
CA GLN A 132 0.38 15.07 -0.32
C GLN A 132 0.05 15.43 1.13
#